data_AF-A0A124IUH7-F1
#
_entry.id   AF-A0A124IUH7-F1
#
_cell.length_a   1.000
_cell.length_b   1.000
_cell.length_c   1.000
_cell.angle_alpha   90.00
_cell.angle_beta   90.00
_cell.angle_gamma   90.00
#
_symmetry.space_group_name_H-M   'P 1'
#
loop_
_entity.id
_entity.type
_entity.pdbx_description
1 polymer ?
#
loop_
_entity_poly.entity_id
_entity_poly.type
_entity_poly.pdbx_seq_one_letter_code
_entity_poly.pdbx_strand_id
1 'polypeptide(L)'
;MAYWGVLAALLFLVFIGLVVDGLVLLIRRIIKVRLTNPVKVMRFEAGNVPVGPVRSILPMQYVGFLLMFLSVEPVTALLLTLSIGFTGFSLGYALLFIVFLVTYSPLIYVAYSDVKYMAYEAPRRVILNGRTE
;
A
#
# COMPACT_ATOMS: atom_id res chain seq x y z
N MET A 1 1.60 -35.62 -13.19
CA MET A 1 0.81 -36.23 -12.10
C MET A 1 0.76 -35.36 -10.83
N ALA A 2 1.79 -34.59 -10.46
CA ALA A 2 1.83 -33.82 -9.20
C ALA A 2 1.06 -32.49 -9.15
N TYR A 3 0.59 -31.96 -10.30
CA TYR A 3 -0.08 -30.65 -10.37
C TYR A 3 -1.55 -30.69 -9.89
N TRP A 4 -2.19 -31.86 -9.93
CA TRP A 4 -3.59 -32.01 -9.49
C TRP A 4 -3.77 -31.78 -7.99
N GLY A 5 -2.81 -32.22 -7.16
CA GLY A 5 -2.83 -31.98 -5.72
C GLY A 5 -2.64 -30.50 -5.37
N VAL A 6 -1.74 -29.82 -6.08
CA VAL A 6 -1.51 -28.37 -5.93
C VAL A 6 -2.75 -27.58 -6.36
N LEU A 7 -3.34 -27.95 -7.50
CA LEU A 7 -4.57 -27.32 -7.99
C LEU A 7 -5.74 -27.50 -7.01
N ALA A 8 -5.90 -28.71 -6.46
CA ALA A 8 -6.93 -28.99 -5.47
C ALA A 8 -6.73 -28.19 -4.18
N ALA A 9 -5.48 -28.07 -3.69
CA ALA A 9 -5.16 -27.26 -2.52
C ALA A 9 -5.44 -25.77 -2.74
N LEU A 10 -5.11 -25.23 -3.92
CA LEU A 10 -5.40 -23.84 -4.28
C LEU A 10 -6.91 -23.57 -4.34
N LEU A 11 -7.67 -24.44 -5.00
CA LEU A 11 -9.13 -24.32 -5.07
C LEU A 11 -9.78 -24.40 -3.69
N PHE A 12 -9.30 -25.32 -2.85
CA PHE A 12 -9.78 -25.46 -1.47
C PHE A 12 -9.50 -24.22 -0.61
N LEU A 13 -8.30 -23.63 -0.74
CA LEU A 13 -7.93 -22.40 -0.04
C LEU A 13 -8.84 -21.23 -0.44
N VAL A 14 -9.04 -21.04 -1.75
CA VAL A 14 -9.94 -19.99 -2.27
C VAL A 14 -11.37 -20.22 -1.79
N PHE A 15 -11.85 -21.46 -1.85
CA PHE A 15 -13.18 -21.82 -1.40
C PHE A 15 -13.38 -21.50 0.09
N ILE A 16 -12.46 -21.90 0.96
CA ILE A 16 -12.53 -21.59 2.40
C ILE A 16 -12.53 -20.08 2.62
N GLY A 17 -11.64 -19.33 1.95
CA GLY A 17 -11.59 -17.87 2.08
C GLY A 17 -12.93 -17.22 1.74
N LEU A 18 -13.53 -17.59 0.60
CA LEU A 18 -14.84 -17.07 0.18
C LEU A 18 -15.97 -17.48 1.13
N VAL A 19 -15.95 -18.71 1.66
CA VAL A 19 -16.95 -19.16 2.63
C VAL A 19 -16.86 -18.35 3.93
N VAL A 20 -15.65 -18.13 4.45
CA VAL A 20 -15.43 -17.33 5.67
C VAL A 20 -15.88 -15.89 5.46
N ASP A 21 -15.48 -15.25 4.36
CA ASP A 21 -15.90 -13.89 4.04
C ASP A 21 -17.42 -13.78 3.90
N GLY A 22 -18.04 -14.76 3.21
CA GLY A 22 -19.48 -14.86 3.08
C GLY A 22 -20.19 -14.99 4.44
N LEU A 23 -19.67 -15.82 5.34
CA LEU A 23 -20.19 -15.98 6.69
C LEU A 23 -20.06 -14.67 7.49
N VAL A 24 -18.93 -13.97 7.42
CA VAL A 24 -18.74 -12.68 8.12
C VAL A 24 -19.74 -11.63 7.61
N LEU A 25 -19.95 -11.56 6.28
CA LEU A 25 -20.92 -10.65 5.69
C LEU A 25 -22.36 -11.01 6.09
N LEU A 26 -22.69 -12.30 6.17
CA LEU A 26 -23.98 -12.79 6.64
C LEU A 26 -24.23 -12.43 8.11
N ILE A 27 -23.24 -12.64 8.98
CA ILE A 27 -23.28 -12.24 10.39
C ILE A 27 -23.47 -10.72 10.51
N ARG A 28 -22.70 -9.91 9.77
CA ARG A 28 -22.87 -8.45 9.72
C ARG A 28 -24.29 -8.05 9.29
N ARG A 29 -24.90 -8.78 8.36
CA ARG A 29 -26.26 -8.51 7.88
C ARG A 29 -27.33 -8.85 8.92
N ILE A 30 -27.12 -9.91 9.71
CA ILE A 30 -28.04 -10.32 10.79
C ILE A 30 -27.91 -9.36 11.98
N ILE A 31 -26.68 -9.03 12.39
CA ILE A 31 -26.37 -8.10 13.49
C ILE A 31 -26.45 -6.65 13.00
N LYS A 32 -27.61 -6.24 12.46
CA LYS A 32 -27.87 -4.84 12.09
C LYS A 32 -27.91 -3.97 13.36
N VAL A 33 -26.78 -3.35 13.71
CA VAL A 33 -26.75 -2.23 14.66
C VAL A 33 -27.41 -1.03 13.97
N ARG A 34 -28.66 -0.73 14.34
CA ARG A 34 -29.36 0.46 13.83
C ARG A 34 -28.71 1.70 14.45
N LEU A 35 -27.87 2.39 13.68
CA LEU A 35 -27.35 3.72 14.02
C LEU A 35 -28.41 4.75 13.67
N THR A 36 -29.31 5.03 14.61
CA THR A 36 -30.47 5.92 14.40
C THR A 36 -30.12 7.41 14.53
N ASN A 37 -29.03 7.77 15.21
CA ASN A 37 -28.74 9.17 15.51
C ASN A 37 -27.93 9.82 14.37
N PRO A 38 -28.43 10.89 13.72
CA PRO A 38 -27.73 11.61 12.66
C PRO A 38 -26.35 12.12 13.10
N VAL A 39 -26.19 12.52 14.36
CA VAL A 39 -24.89 13.00 14.90
C VAL A 39 -23.83 11.89 14.90
N LYS A 40 -24.24 10.62 15.05
CA LYS A 40 -23.31 9.48 15.02
C LYS A 40 -22.87 9.08 13.61
N VAL A 41 -23.55 9.57 12.57
CA VAL A 41 -23.20 9.31 11.16
C VAL A 41 -22.57 10.53 10.48
N MET A 42 -22.67 11.71 11.11
CA MET A 42 -21.94 12.90 10.69
C MET A 42 -20.44 12.72 10.94
N ARG A 43 -19.66 13.52 10.21
CA ARG A 43 -18.20 13.53 10.36
C ARG A 43 -17.80 14.12 11.69
N PHE A 44 -16.74 13.56 12.25
CA PHE A 44 -16.11 14.10 13.43
C PHE A 44 -15.29 15.34 13.07
N GLU A 45 -15.73 16.52 13.50
CA GLU A 45 -15.05 17.81 13.31
C GLU A 45 -14.82 18.48 14.68
N ALA A 46 -14.19 17.75 15.61
CA ALA A 46 -13.85 18.21 16.96
C ALA A 46 -15.03 18.83 17.76
N GLY A 47 -16.26 18.34 17.53
CA GLY A 47 -17.46 18.81 18.21
C GLY A 47 -18.22 19.93 17.50
N ASN A 48 -17.70 20.46 16.39
CA ASN A 48 -18.43 21.41 15.55
C ASN A 48 -19.22 20.67 14.45
N VAL A 49 -20.24 21.32 13.88
CA VAL A 49 -20.91 20.79 12.68
C VAL A 49 -19.98 20.92 11.47
N PRO A 50 -19.88 19.88 10.62
CA PRO A 50 -19.04 19.95 9.42
C PRO A 50 -19.55 21.03 8.47
N VAL A 51 -18.71 22.03 8.20
CA VAL A 51 -18.97 23.14 7.28
C VAL A 51 -17.84 23.29 6.28
N GLY A 52 -18.19 23.43 5.00
CA GLY A 52 -17.24 23.70 3.91
C GLY A 52 -16.74 22.46 3.15
N PRO A 53 -16.01 22.69 2.04
CA PRO A 53 -15.41 21.64 1.25
C PRO A 53 -14.22 21.01 1.96
N VAL A 54 -14.08 19.70 1.80
CA VAL A 54 -13.18 18.88 2.61
C VAL A 54 -11.85 18.61 1.91
N ARG A 55 -11.83 18.69 0.58
CA ARG A 55 -10.66 18.34 -0.21
C ARG A 55 -9.63 19.45 -0.07
N SER A 56 -8.55 19.19 0.66
CA SER A 56 -7.37 20.03 0.56
C SER A 56 -6.63 19.70 -0.75
N ILE A 57 -6.03 20.72 -1.35
CA ILE A 57 -5.18 20.60 -2.54
C ILE A 57 -3.79 20.05 -2.16
N LEU A 58 -3.53 19.90 -0.86
CA LEU A 58 -2.22 19.46 -0.38
C LEU A 58 -2.01 17.99 -0.76
N PRO A 59 -0.91 17.67 -1.47
CA PRO A 59 -0.54 16.29 -1.70
C PRO A 59 -0.40 15.62 -0.33
N MET A 60 -0.98 14.42 -0.20
CA MET A 60 -0.79 13.60 0.98
C MET A 60 0.72 13.47 1.24
N GLN A 61 1.16 13.80 2.46
CA GLN A 61 2.59 13.82 2.83
C GLN A 61 3.30 12.47 2.58
N TYR A 62 2.54 11.39 2.45
CA TYR A 62 3.04 10.03 2.20
C TYR A 62 3.08 9.61 0.73
N VAL A 63 2.65 10.46 -0.22
CA VAL A 63 2.62 10.11 -1.66
C VAL A 63 4.01 9.77 -2.19
N GLY A 64 5.04 10.50 -1.76
CA GLY A 64 6.42 10.16 -2.11
C GLY A 64 6.81 8.76 -1.64
N PHE A 65 6.38 8.35 -0.44
CA PHE A 65 6.68 7.02 0.10
C PHE A 65 5.92 5.92 -0.66
N LEU A 66 4.70 6.21 -1.11
CA LEU A 66 3.94 5.32 -2.00
C LEU A 66 4.65 5.14 -3.35
N LEU A 67 5.14 6.21 -3.95
CA LEU A 67 5.88 6.14 -5.22
C LEU A 67 7.20 5.38 -5.07
N MET A 68 7.91 5.59 -3.96
CA MET A 68 9.10 4.80 -3.60
C MET A 68 8.76 3.31 -3.55
N PHE A 69 7.73 2.96 -2.78
CA PHE A 69 7.29 1.57 -2.62
C PHE A 69 6.91 0.94 -3.95
N LEU A 70 6.08 1.63 -4.75
CA LEU A 70 5.62 1.15 -6.06
C LEU A 70 6.78 0.94 -7.05
N SER A 71 7.85 1.73 -6.93
CA SER A 71 9.04 1.60 -7.78
C SER A 71 9.92 0.42 -7.35
N VAL A 72 10.01 0.14 -6.04
CA VAL A 72 10.82 -0.95 -5.47
C VAL A 72 10.14 -2.32 -5.64
N GLU A 73 8.82 -2.38 -5.46
CA GLU A 73 8.04 -3.62 -5.39
C GLU A 73 8.25 -4.55 -6.59
N PRO A 74 8.07 -4.14 -7.86
CA PRO A 74 8.18 -5.06 -9.00
C PRO A 74 9.60 -5.59 -9.19
N VAL A 75 10.62 -4.76 -8.93
CA VAL A 75 12.03 -5.18 -8.97
C VAL A 75 12.28 -6.24 -7.88
N THR A 76 11.71 -6.05 -6.69
CA THR A 76 11.80 -7.00 -5.58
C THR A 76 11.20 -8.34 -5.97
N ALA A 77 9.99 -8.33 -6.53
CA ALA A 77 9.28 -9.54 -6.94
C ALA A 77 10.06 -10.33 -8.02
N LEU A 78 10.65 -9.65 -8.99
CA LEU A 78 11.46 -10.28 -10.03
C LEU A 78 12.74 -10.89 -9.46
N LEU A 79 13.47 -10.16 -8.62
CA LEU A 79 14.69 -10.65 -7.99
C LEU A 79 14.41 -11.84 -7.05
N LEU A 80 13.31 -11.81 -6.31
CA LEU A 80 12.89 -12.91 -5.45
C LEU A 80 12.47 -14.14 -6.27
N THR A 81 11.84 -13.94 -7.43
CA THR A 81 11.51 -15.06 -8.33
C THR A 81 12.78 -15.69 -8.90
N LEU A 82 13.75 -14.87 -9.32
CA LEU A 82 15.03 -15.34 -9.85
C LEU A 82 15.87 -16.06 -8.78
N SER A 83 15.79 -15.63 -7.51
CA SER A 83 16.57 -16.24 -6.42
C SER A 83 16.16 -17.68 -6.13
N ILE A 84 14.91 -18.07 -6.39
CA ILE A 84 14.41 -19.45 -6.23
C ILE A 84 15.22 -20.44 -7.09
N GLY A 85 15.75 -19.99 -8.23
CA GLY A 85 16.57 -20.82 -9.13
C GLY A 85 17.97 -21.14 -8.61
N PHE A 86 18.42 -20.51 -7.53
CA PHE A 86 19.77 -20.70 -6.98
C PHE A 86 19.72 -21.36 -5.60
N THR A 87 20.13 -22.62 -5.52
CA THR A 87 20.29 -23.32 -4.24
C THR A 87 21.71 -23.15 -3.71
N GLY A 88 21.89 -22.31 -2.67
CA GLY A 88 23.18 -22.06 -2.02
C GLY A 88 23.97 -20.88 -2.60
N PHE A 89 25.12 -20.59 -1.99
CA PHE A 89 25.99 -19.47 -2.41
C PHE A 89 26.75 -19.83 -3.69
N SER A 90 26.14 -19.52 -4.84
CA SER A 90 26.70 -19.70 -6.17
C SER A 90 27.12 -18.37 -6.79
N LEU A 91 27.93 -18.41 -7.85
CA LEU A 91 28.30 -17.21 -8.60
C LEU A 91 27.06 -16.44 -9.10
N GLY A 92 26.01 -17.16 -9.53
CA GLY A 92 24.75 -16.55 -9.94
C GLY A 92 24.02 -15.81 -8.81
N TYR A 93 24.06 -16.36 -7.58
CA TYR A 93 23.54 -15.67 -6.40
C TYR A 93 24.32 -14.37 -6.11
N ALA A 94 25.65 -14.42 -6.20
CA ALA A 94 26.48 -13.22 -6.02
C ALA A 94 26.21 -12.14 -7.08
N LEU A 95 26.02 -12.54 -8.34
CA LEU A 95 25.66 -11.63 -9.43
C LEU A 95 24.26 -11.02 -9.23
N LEU A 96 23.26 -11.81 -8.84
CA LEU A 96 21.94 -11.30 -8.49
C LEU A 96 21.98 -10.30 -7.33
N PHE A 97 22.81 -10.55 -6.32
CA PHE A 97 22.99 -9.64 -5.22
C PHE A 97 23.64 -8.31 -5.66
N ILE A 98 24.59 -8.36 -6.58
CA ILE A 98 25.16 -7.13 -7.18
C ILE A 98 24.09 -6.37 -7.96
N VAL A 99 23.28 -7.06 -8.78
CA VAL A 99 22.17 -6.44 -9.52
C VAL A 99 21.16 -5.79 -8.56
N PHE A 100 20.86 -6.44 -7.44
CA PHE A 100 20.04 -5.87 -6.37
C PHE A 100 20.62 -4.55 -5.87
N LEU A 101 21.91 -4.51 -5.48
CA LEU A 101 22.56 -3.30 -4.96
C LEU A 101 22.58 -2.18 -6.00
N VAL A 102 22.92 -2.48 -7.25
CA VAL A 102 23.00 -1.50 -8.35
C VAL A 102 21.63 -0.93 -8.69
N THR A 103 20.58 -1.74 -8.63
CA THR A 103 19.21 -1.29 -8.98
C THR A 103 18.55 -0.53 -7.84
N TYR A 104 18.76 -0.95 -6.58
CA TYR A 104 18.08 -0.35 -5.42
C TYR A 104 18.74 0.95 -4.96
N SER A 105 20.05 1.07 -5.04
CA SER A 105 20.76 2.26 -4.56
C SER A 105 20.31 3.58 -5.22
N PRO A 106 20.24 3.72 -6.56
CA PRO A 106 19.76 4.97 -7.17
C PRO A 106 18.26 5.17 -6.93
N LEU A 107 17.49 4.08 -6.89
CA LEU A 107 16.04 4.13 -6.75
C LEU A 107 15.62 4.62 -5.36
N ILE A 108 16.25 4.10 -4.30
CA ILE A 108 16.04 4.57 -2.92
C ILE A 108 16.50 6.02 -2.78
N TYR A 109 17.64 6.39 -3.38
CA TYR A 109 18.17 7.74 -3.29
C TYR A 109 17.19 8.78 -3.89
N VAL A 110 16.76 8.59 -5.14
CA VAL A 110 15.84 9.50 -5.83
C VAL A 110 14.50 9.56 -5.12
N ALA A 111 13.97 8.41 -4.73
CA ALA A 111 12.67 8.37 -4.07
C ALA A 111 12.71 9.06 -2.69
N TYR A 112 13.77 8.89 -1.92
CA TYR A 112 13.95 9.59 -0.65
C TYR A 112 14.05 11.12 -0.83
N SER A 113 14.76 11.59 -1.86
CA SER A 113 14.81 13.03 -2.15
C SER A 113 13.44 13.60 -2.52
N ASP A 114 12.67 12.89 -3.34
CA ASP A 114 11.34 13.33 -3.77
C ASP A 114 10.34 13.35 -2.60
N VAL A 115 10.41 12.34 -1.72
CA VAL A 115 9.62 12.30 -0.49
C VAL A 115 9.91 13.51 0.38
N LYS A 116 11.19 13.83 0.61
CA LYS A 116 11.58 14.96 1.47
C LYS A 116 11.04 16.28 0.92
N TYR A 117 11.10 16.45 -0.40
CA TYR A 117 10.52 17.60 -1.09
C TYR A 117 9.00 17.69 -0.89
N MET A 118 8.28 16.58 -1.13
CA MET A 118 6.81 16.55 -1.02
C MET A 118 6.30 16.68 0.42
N ALA A 119 6.99 16.07 1.39
CA ALA A 119 6.56 16.06 2.78
C ALA A 119 6.81 17.39 3.50
N TYR A 120 7.94 18.05 3.21
CA TYR A 120 8.38 19.23 3.95
C TYR A 120 8.42 20.51 3.13
N GLU A 121 8.91 20.46 1.89
CA GLU A 121 9.16 21.68 1.11
C GLU A 121 7.90 22.19 0.39
N ALA A 122 7.09 21.28 -0.19
CA ALA A 122 5.86 21.66 -0.88
C ALA A 122 4.83 22.33 0.07
N PRO A 123 4.52 21.78 1.26
CA PRO A 123 3.61 22.44 2.21
C PRO A 123 4.16 23.76 2.72
N ARG A 124 5.48 23.82 2.98
CA ARG A 124 6.15 25.06 3.42
C ARG A 124 5.99 26.17 2.39
N ARG A 125 6.15 25.87 1.09
CA ARG A 125 5.96 26.86 0.02
C ARG A 125 4.52 27.35 -0.08
N VAL A 126 3.54 26.46 0.06
CA VAL A 126 2.10 26.84 0.05
C VAL A 126 1.78 27.76 1.22
N ILE A 127 2.24 27.43 2.44
CA ILE A 127 2.02 28.23 3.64
C ILE A 127 2.70 29.61 3.52
N LEU A 128 3.94 29.67 3.02
CA LEU A 128 4.70 30.92 2.92
C LEU A 128 4.25 31.83 1.77
N ASN A 129 3.77 31.27 0.64
CA ASN A 129 3.33 32.07 -0.50
C ASN A 129 1.89 32.62 -0.35
N GLY A 130 1.16 32.27 0.71
CA GLY A 130 -0.15 32.84 1.03
C GLY A 130 -1.24 32.66 -0.04
N ARG A 131 -1.00 31.84 -1.07
CA ARG A 131 -2.00 31.55 -2.11
C ARG A 131 -2.85 30.37 -1.65
N THR A 132 -3.92 30.71 -0.96
CA THR A 132 -5.05 29.82 -0.68
C THR A 132 -6.14 30.05 -1.71
N GLU A 133 -5.86 29.81 -2.99
CA GLU A 133 -6.87 29.77 -4.06
C GLU A 133 -6.49 28.68 -5.08
#